data_AF-A0A1G9GHL7-F1
#
_entry.id   AF-A0A1G9GHL7-F1
#
_cell.length_a   1.000
_cell.length_b   1.000
_cell.length_c   1.000
_cell.angle_alpha   90.00
_cell.angle_beta   90.00
_cell.angle_gamma   90.00
#
_symmetry.space_group_name_H-M   'P 1'
#
loop_
_entity.id
_entity.type
_entity.pdbx_description
1 polymer ?
#
loop_
_entity_poly.entity_id
_entity_poly.type
_entity_poly.pdbx_seq_one_letter_code
_entity_poly.pdbx_strand_id
1 'polypeptide(L)'
;MASDKIYDAPMESVTTLVHRDSPFINFRAFDFGEGSYGYRSIDAKRFQLLSDAPDDRDVLAALIAHPQFRDTYDGAGVQDCARHGQWWLDRMTPDAYETVGADTAIDVVHSWANQHGGTPEPLASRLRQEIYAPIRSATSRYLLGPLPEDALHDYGPIHIDFHEIVLIDRPTATLTLLVAADD
;
A
#
# COMPACT_ATOMS: atom_id res chain seq x y z
N MET A 1 -29.78 -13.74 -47.65
CA MET A 1 -28.43 -14.19 -47.23
C MET A 1 -27.98 -13.27 -46.11
N ALA A 2 -27.28 -13.85 -45.14
CA ALA A 2 -27.18 -13.38 -43.77
C ALA A 2 -26.54 -12.00 -43.59
N SER A 3 -27.11 -11.23 -42.66
CA SER A 3 -26.52 -10.04 -42.06
C SER A 3 -25.36 -10.45 -41.15
N ASP A 4 -24.17 -9.92 -41.40
CA ASP A 4 -23.05 -10.02 -40.46
C ASP A 4 -23.37 -9.24 -39.19
N LYS A 5 -23.60 -9.97 -38.09
CA LYS A 5 -23.56 -9.42 -36.74
C LYS A 5 -22.10 -9.35 -36.33
N ILE A 6 -21.54 -8.16 -36.32
CA ILE A 6 -20.30 -7.88 -35.57
C ILE A 6 -20.66 -8.03 -34.10
N TYR A 7 -20.17 -9.10 -33.47
CA TYR A 7 -20.16 -9.23 -32.02
C TYR A 7 -19.08 -8.30 -31.49
N ASP A 8 -19.51 -7.16 -30.94
CA ASP A 8 -18.66 -6.34 -30.10
C ASP A 8 -18.40 -7.16 -28.83
N ALA A 9 -17.20 -7.73 -28.71
CA ALA A 9 -16.76 -8.32 -27.46
C ALA A 9 -16.72 -7.19 -26.43
N PRO A 10 -17.26 -7.37 -25.20
CA PRO A 10 -17.10 -6.33 -24.20
C PRO A 10 -15.61 -6.12 -23.97
N MET A 11 -15.11 -4.93 -24.31
CA MET A 11 -13.80 -4.48 -23.83
C MET A 11 -13.87 -4.56 -22.32
N GLU A 12 -13.17 -5.53 -21.72
CA GLU A 12 -12.93 -5.52 -20.29
C GLU A 12 -12.37 -4.14 -19.94
N SER A 13 -13.10 -3.41 -19.11
CA SER A 13 -12.72 -2.06 -18.73
C SER A 13 -11.44 -2.15 -17.93
N VAL A 14 -10.31 -1.80 -18.54
CA VAL A 14 -9.02 -1.81 -17.87
C VAL A 14 -9.01 -0.75 -16.78
N THR A 15 -8.95 -1.19 -15.54
CA THR A 15 -8.83 -0.29 -14.39
C THR A 15 -7.56 0.54 -14.52
N THR A 16 -7.71 1.87 -14.54
CA THR A 16 -6.58 2.79 -14.73
C THR A 16 -6.34 3.61 -13.47
N LEU A 17 -5.09 3.61 -13.00
CA LEU A 17 -4.61 4.39 -11.86
C LEU A 17 -3.71 5.52 -12.34
N VAL A 18 -3.89 6.72 -11.76
CA VAL A 18 -2.98 7.85 -11.95
C VAL A 18 -2.38 8.22 -10.60
N HIS A 19 -1.07 8.02 -10.45
CA HIS A 19 -0.33 8.48 -9.27
C HIS A 19 -0.47 9.99 -9.08
N ARG A 20 -0.67 10.41 -7.84
CA ARG A 20 -0.88 11.80 -7.44
C ARG A 20 0.27 12.35 -6.63
N ASP A 21 0.54 11.71 -5.50
CA ASP A 21 1.59 12.09 -4.57
C ASP A 21 2.04 10.89 -3.73
N SER A 22 3.13 11.09 -2.99
CA SER A 22 3.69 10.10 -2.06
C SER A 22 4.07 10.75 -0.73
N PRO A 23 3.11 11.12 0.14
CA PRO A 23 3.43 11.57 1.49
C PRO A 23 4.29 10.55 2.24
N PHE A 24 5.29 11.07 2.95
CA PHE A 24 6.26 10.26 3.68
C PHE A 24 6.36 10.75 5.12
N ILE A 25 6.29 9.82 6.08
CA ILE A 25 6.48 10.06 7.50
C ILE A 25 7.73 9.31 7.92
N ASN A 26 8.84 10.04 8.08
CA ASN A 26 10.05 9.48 8.67
C ASN A 26 10.06 9.72 10.18
N PHE A 27 10.14 8.66 10.99
CA PHE A 27 10.12 8.80 12.44
C PHE A 27 11.33 9.59 12.95
N ARG A 28 12.46 9.63 12.21
CA ARG A 28 13.63 10.45 12.54
C ARG A 28 13.33 11.96 12.62
N ALA A 29 12.21 12.41 12.06
CA ALA A 29 11.81 13.82 12.08
C ALA A 29 11.16 14.25 13.41
N PHE A 30 11.01 13.33 14.36
CA PHE A 30 10.33 13.56 15.63
C PHE A 30 11.28 13.31 16.81
N ASP A 31 11.03 14.03 17.91
CA ASP A 31 11.79 13.89 19.14
C ASP A 31 11.21 12.77 20.01
N PHE A 32 11.98 11.70 20.17
CA PHE A 32 11.65 10.56 21.03
C PHE A 32 12.23 10.69 22.44
N GLY A 33 12.89 11.82 22.77
CA GLY A 33 13.57 12.00 24.04
C GLY A 33 14.69 10.96 24.22
N GLU A 34 14.60 10.14 25.26
CA GLU A 34 15.53 9.03 25.50
C GLU A 34 15.22 7.78 24.65
N GLY A 35 14.08 7.75 23.96
CA GLY A 35 13.67 6.65 23.08
C GLY A 35 14.33 6.66 21.70
N SER A 36 14.17 5.57 20.95
CA SER A 36 14.67 5.45 19.57
C SER A 36 13.53 5.59 18.57
N TYR A 37 13.80 6.27 17.45
CA TYR A 37 12.89 6.31 16.31
C TYR A 37 12.86 4.96 15.54
N GLY A 38 13.86 4.10 15.75
CA GLY A 38 13.87 2.70 15.27
C GLY A 38 14.05 2.53 13.76
N TYR A 39 14.57 3.54 13.04
CA TYR A 39 14.66 3.54 11.57
C TYR A 39 13.32 3.31 10.85
N ARG A 40 12.23 3.73 11.50
CA ARG A 40 10.87 3.48 11.04
C ARG A 40 10.36 4.56 10.12
N SER A 41 9.59 4.15 9.11
CA SER A 41 8.93 5.09 8.22
C SER A 41 7.60 4.57 7.69
N ILE A 42 6.74 5.51 7.26
CA ILE A 42 5.54 5.21 6.48
C ILE A 42 5.63 5.95 5.15
N ASP A 43 5.52 5.21 4.04
CA ASP A 43 5.30 5.74 2.70
C ASP A 43 3.83 5.53 2.31
N ALA A 44 3.18 6.59 1.84
CA ALA A 44 1.80 6.54 1.39
C ALA A 44 1.73 6.98 -0.07
N LYS A 45 1.50 6.08 -1.02
CA LYS A 45 1.32 6.42 -2.43
C LYS A 45 -0.16 6.57 -2.75
N ARG A 46 -0.58 7.75 -3.22
CA ARG A 46 -1.98 8.02 -3.57
C ARG A 46 -2.19 8.01 -5.07
N PHE A 47 -3.30 7.42 -5.49
CA PHE A 47 -3.69 7.26 -6.88
C PHE A 47 -5.13 7.70 -7.07
N GLN A 48 -5.42 8.32 -8.21
CA GLN A 48 -6.79 8.51 -8.66
C GLN A 48 -7.26 7.26 -9.42
N LEU A 49 -8.46 6.80 -9.09
CA LEU A 49 -9.22 5.80 -9.83
C LEU A 49 -9.94 6.51 -11.00
N LEU A 50 -9.58 6.18 -12.25
CA LEU A 50 -10.18 6.82 -13.44
C LEU A 50 -11.40 6.09 -14.01
N SER A 51 -11.61 4.84 -13.62
CA SER A 51 -12.75 4.03 -14.03
C SER A 51 -13.57 3.62 -12.81
N ASP A 52 -14.87 3.48 -13.01
CA ASP A 52 -15.78 2.82 -12.05
C ASP A 52 -15.56 1.31 -12.09
N ALA A 53 -14.32 0.85 -11.88
CA ALA A 53 -14.00 -0.56 -11.77
C ALA A 53 -14.89 -1.18 -10.68
N PRO A 54 -15.83 -2.08 -11.02
CA PRO A 54 -16.81 -2.54 -10.05
C PRO A 54 -16.20 -3.46 -8.99
N ASP A 55 -15.05 -4.08 -9.30
CA ASP A 55 -14.36 -5.02 -8.44
C ASP A 55 -13.07 -4.41 -7.85
N ASP A 56 -12.85 -4.60 -6.55
CA ASP A 56 -11.63 -4.20 -5.87
C ASP A 56 -10.45 -5.10 -6.29
N ARG A 57 -10.70 -6.35 -6.73
CA ARG A 57 -9.65 -7.24 -7.26
C ARG A 57 -8.98 -6.65 -8.50
N ASP A 58 -9.76 -6.05 -9.40
CA ASP A 58 -9.23 -5.39 -10.60
C ASP A 58 -8.45 -4.12 -10.25
N VAL A 59 -8.86 -3.42 -9.17
CA VAL A 59 -8.13 -2.27 -8.64
C VAL A 59 -6.77 -2.69 -8.06
N LEU A 60 -6.72 -3.78 -7.29
CA LEU A 60 -5.47 -4.35 -6.78
C LEU A 60 -4.56 -4.82 -7.92
N ALA A 61 -5.12 -5.46 -8.95
CA ALA A 61 -4.35 -5.87 -10.13
C ALA A 61 -3.75 -4.65 -10.85
N ALA A 62 -4.53 -3.58 -11.01
CA ALA A 62 -4.04 -2.33 -11.59
C ALA A 62 -2.95 -1.66 -10.74
N LEU A 63 -3.06 -1.74 -9.41
CA LEU A 63 -2.02 -1.25 -8.49
C LEU A 63 -0.72 -2.03 -8.69
N ILE A 64 -0.77 -3.36 -8.64
CA ILE A 64 0.41 -4.23 -8.78
C ILE A 64 1.10 -4.02 -10.14
N ALA A 65 0.32 -3.80 -11.20
CA ALA A 65 0.85 -3.52 -12.53
C ALA A 65 1.42 -2.09 -12.68
N HIS A 66 1.09 -1.16 -11.78
CA HIS A 66 1.47 0.25 -11.90
C HIS A 66 2.97 0.44 -11.58
N PRO A 67 3.73 1.27 -12.32
CA PRO A 67 5.16 1.46 -12.08
C PRO A 67 5.53 1.88 -10.66
N GLN A 68 4.70 2.70 -10.01
CA GLN A 68 4.90 3.14 -8.62
C GLN A 68 4.85 1.99 -7.59
N PHE A 69 4.32 0.82 -7.97
CA PHE A 69 4.35 -0.38 -7.14
C PHE A 69 5.72 -1.07 -7.16
N ARG A 70 6.72 -0.57 -7.89
CA ARG A 70 8.07 -1.15 -7.94
C ARG A 70 9.05 -0.48 -6.99
N ASP A 71 8.53 0.14 -5.94
CA ASP A 71 9.37 0.75 -4.91
C ASP A 71 9.85 -0.35 -3.95
N THR A 72 11.14 -0.35 -3.66
CA THR A 72 11.75 -1.28 -2.70
C THR A 72 11.73 -0.73 -1.28
N TYR A 73 11.36 0.54 -1.09
CA TYR A 73 11.29 1.23 0.23
C TYR A 73 12.61 1.28 1.02
N ASP A 74 13.73 0.87 0.40
CA ASP A 74 15.11 0.98 0.90
C ASP A 74 15.74 2.37 0.64
N GLY A 75 14.91 3.35 0.27
CA GLY A 75 15.33 4.70 -0.09
C GLY A 75 15.80 4.87 -1.54
N ALA A 76 15.84 3.80 -2.34
CA ALA A 76 16.16 3.89 -3.77
C ALA A 76 14.99 4.44 -4.61
N GLY A 77 13.77 4.39 -4.08
CA GLY A 77 12.53 4.76 -4.77
C GLY A 77 12.16 3.76 -5.87
N VAL A 78 11.24 4.16 -6.76
CA VAL A 78 10.75 3.31 -7.85
C VAL A 78 11.88 2.90 -8.80
N GLN A 79 12.07 1.58 -8.95
CA GLN A 79 13.06 1.00 -9.84
C GLN A 79 12.40 0.33 -11.06
N ASP A 80 13.18 0.14 -12.13
CA ASP A 80 12.74 -0.64 -13.29
C ASP A 80 13.04 -2.15 -13.13
N CYS A 81 13.16 -2.63 -11.89
CA CYS A 81 13.33 -4.04 -11.59
C CYS A 81 11.99 -4.68 -11.20
N ALA A 82 11.87 -6.00 -11.38
CA ALA A 82 10.67 -6.75 -11.04
C ALA A 82 10.59 -7.06 -9.53
N ARG A 83 10.64 -6.02 -8.69
CA ARG A 83 10.64 -6.10 -7.23
C ARG A 83 9.70 -5.07 -6.61
N HIS A 84 9.20 -5.34 -5.42
CA HIS A 84 8.39 -4.45 -4.59
C HIS A 84 8.60 -4.78 -3.11
N GLY A 85 8.98 -3.78 -2.32
CA GLY A 85 9.40 -3.99 -0.93
C GLY A 85 10.46 -5.09 -0.85
N GLN A 86 10.13 -6.17 -0.13
CA GLN A 86 10.98 -7.35 0.03
C GLN A 86 10.73 -8.47 -1.01
N TRP A 87 9.75 -8.31 -1.90
CA TRP A 87 9.18 -9.38 -2.70
C TRP A 87 9.55 -9.29 -4.19
N TRP A 88 9.72 -10.45 -4.84
CA TRP A 88 9.66 -10.53 -6.30
C TRP A 88 8.25 -10.16 -6.78
N LEU A 89 8.17 -9.28 -7.76
CA LEU A 89 6.89 -8.73 -8.24
C LEU A 89 5.97 -9.81 -8.82
N ASP A 90 6.52 -10.89 -9.40
CA ASP A 90 5.74 -12.00 -9.97
C ASP A 90 5.04 -12.87 -8.92
N ARG A 91 5.35 -12.69 -7.63
CA ARG A 91 4.68 -13.36 -6.51
C ARG A 91 3.57 -12.51 -5.89
N MET A 92 3.50 -11.23 -6.24
CA MET A 92 2.47 -10.32 -5.77
C MET A 92 1.23 -10.47 -6.64
N THR A 93 0.13 -10.96 -6.05
CA THR A 93 -1.16 -11.07 -6.73
C THR A 93 -2.26 -10.41 -5.89
N PRO A 94 -3.39 -10.01 -6.49
CA PRO A 94 -4.53 -9.50 -5.72
C PRO A 94 -4.97 -10.45 -4.60
N ASP A 95 -4.83 -11.77 -4.81
CA ASP A 95 -5.28 -12.80 -3.89
C ASP A 95 -4.34 -12.94 -2.67
N ALA A 96 -3.17 -12.28 -2.67
CA ALA A 96 -2.28 -12.16 -1.51
C ALA A 96 -2.78 -11.15 -0.46
N TYR A 97 -3.83 -10.37 -0.79
CA TYR A 97 -4.37 -9.35 0.08
C TYR A 97 -5.63 -9.84 0.80
N GLU A 98 -5.63 -9.72 2.11
CA GLU A 98 -6.75 -10.05 2.97
C GLU A 98 -7.62 -8.83 3.23
N THR A 99 -8.94 -8.96 3.11
CA THR A 99 -9.86 -7.88 3.48
C THR A 99 -9.88 -7.72 4.99
N VAL A 100 -9.66 -6.51 5.48
CA VAL A 100 -9.62 -6.21 6.93
C VAL A 100 -10.55 -5.06 7.32
N GLY A 101 -10.95 -5.05 8.59
CA GLY A 101 -11.68 -3.91 9.18
C GLY A 101 -10.77 -2.70 9.43
N ALA A 102 -11.38 -1.53 9.64
CA ALA A 102 -10.63 -0.31 9.96
C ALA A 102 -9.84 -0.45 11.27
N ASP A 103 -10.43 -1.06 12.30
CA ASP A 103 -9.78 -1.25 13.60
C ASP A 103 -8.55 -2.15 13.47
N THR A 104 -8.66 -3.28 12.76
CA THR A 104 -7.52 -4.18 12.47
C THR A 104 -6.39 -3.45 11.75
N ALA A 105 -6.69 -2.69 10.68
CA ALA A 105 -5.68 -1.96 9.94
C ALA A 105 -5.00 -0.86 10.80
N ILE A 106 -5.77 -0.17 11.65
CA ILE A 106 -5.21 0.80 12.60
C ILE A 106 -4.34 0.11 13.65
N ASP A 107 -4.79 -1.02 14.19
CA ASP A 107 -4.08 -1.76 15.23
C ASP A 107 -2.74 -2.28 14.73
N VAL A 108 -2.64 -2.70 13.47
CA VAL A 108 -1.35 -3.07 12.82
C VAL A 108 -0.39 -1.88 12.87
N VAL A 109 -0.78 -0.73 12.28
CA VAL A 109 0.09 0.45 12.23
C VAL A 109 0.39 0.98 13.62
N HIS A 110 -0.59 1.00 14.52
CA HIS A 110 -0.43 1.49 15.87
C HIS A 110 0.51 0.61 16.71
N SER A 111 0.36 -0.71 16.64
CA SER A 111 1.21 -1.64 17.38
C SER A 111 2.65 -1.55 16.90
N TRP A 112 2.86 -1.56 15.58
CA TRP A 112 4.14 -1.33 14.94
C TRP A 112 4.77 0.01 15.36
N ALA A 113 4.02 1.12 15.28
CA ALA A 113 4.53 2.44 15.64
C ALA A 113 4.93 2.57 17.12
N ASN A 114 4.37 1.74 18.01
CA ASN A 114 4.66 1.76 19.44
C ASN A 114 5.59 0.62 19.92
N GLN A 115 6.14 -0.19 19.01
CA GLN A 115 6.87 -1.41 19.39
C GLN A 115 8.17 -1.18 20.18
N HIS A 116 8.80 -0.02 20.01
CA HIS A 116 10.02 0.37 20.73
C HIS A 116 9.76 1.43 21.82
N GLY A 117 8.51 1.58 22.26
CA GLY A 117 8.07 2.60 23.20
C GLY A 117 7.00 3.51 22.62
N GLY A 118 6.44 4.36 23.48
CA GLY A 118 5.35 5.26 23.10
C GLY A 118 5.73 6.24 22.01
N THR A 119 4.85 6.39 21.02
CA THR A 119 4.97 7.39 19.97
C THR A 119 4.84 8.81 20.56
N PRO A 120 5.78 9.74 20.30
CA PRO A 120 5.67 11.13 20.73
C PRO A 120 4.40 11.79 20.21
N GLU A 121 3.79 12.67 21.00
CA GLU A 121 2.49 13.27 20.65
C GLU A 121 2.45 13.98 19.28
N PRO A 122 3.50 14.71 18.83
CA PRO A 122 3.50 15.28 17.49
C PRO A 122 3.40 14.22 16.38
N LEU A 123 4.09 13.08 16.53
CA LEU A 123 3.99 11.96 15.59
C LEU A 123 2.65 11.26 15.73
N ALA A 124 2.15 11.02 16.95
CA ALA A 124 0.85 10.41 17.18
C ALA A 124 -0.28 11.24 16.54
N SER A 125 -0.21 12.57 16.64
CA SER A 125 -1.15 13.48 15.98
C SER A 125 -1.09 13.37 14.47
N ARG A 126 0.13 13.29 13.91
CA ARG A 126 0.34 13.12 12.47
C ARG A 126 -0.21 11.77 11.98
N LEU A 127 0.03 10.68 12.70
CA LEU A 127 -0.53 9.36 12.39
C LEU A 127 -2.06 9.37 12.43
N ARG A 128 -2.67 10.04 13.42
CA ARG A 128 -4.14 10.17 13.50
C ARG A 128 -4.73 10.85 12.27
N GLN A 129 -4.08 11.90 11.77
CA GLN A 129 -4.56 12.69 10.64
C GLN A 129 -4.25 12.06 9.28
N GLU A 130 -3.00 11.66 9.06
CA GLU A 130 -2.52 11.26 7.74
C GLU A 130 -2.70 9.76 7.47
N ILE A 131 -2.85 8.93 8.51
CA ILE A 131 -2.95 7.47 8.37
C ILE A 131 -4.29 6.95 8.89
N TYR A 132 -4.63 7.19 10.16
CA TYR A 132 -5.81 6.57 10.76
C TYR A 132 -7.14 7.16 10.26
N ALA A 133 -7.17 8.44 9.91
CA ALA A 133 -8.37 9.04 9.30
C ALA A 133 -8.65 8.47 7.90
N PRO A 134 -7.66 8.39 6.97
CA PRO A 134 -7.85 7.68 5.70
C PRO A 134 -8.24 6.20 5.84
N ILE A 135 -7.64 5.47 6.78
CA ILE A 135 -8.03 4.06 7.04
C ILE A 135 -9.52 3.97 7.40
N ARG A 136 -10.03 4.90 8.22
CA ARG A 136 -11.45 4.94 8.62
C ARG A 136 -12.37 5.35 7.48
N SER A 137 -11.96 6.30 6.62
CA SER A 137 -12.82 6.80 5.55
C SER A 137 -12.91 5.86 4.35
N ALA A 138 -11.89 5.01 4.13
CA ALA A 138 -11.88 4.06 3.03
C ALA A 138 -13.14 3.18 3.00
N THR A 139 -13.65 2.91 1.81
CA THR A 139 -14.75 1.96 1.63
C THR A 139 -14.28 0.52 1.79
N SER A 140 -13.05 0.22 1.34
CA SER A 140 -12.43 -1.10 1.46
C SER A 140 -10.97 -0.97 1.92
N ARG A 141 -10.48 -1.99 2.65
CA ARG A 141 -9.13 -2.07 3.19
C ARG A 141 -8.59 -3.48 2.98
N TYR A 142 -7.33 -3.54 2.58
CA TYR A 142 -6.65 -4.78 2.24
C TYR A 142 -5.30 -4.79 2.92
N LEU A 143 -5.01 -5.82 3.70
CA LEU A 143 -3.71 -6.04 4.32
C LEU A 143 -2.96 -7.11 3.52
N LEU A 144 -1.70 -6.87 3.19
CA LEU A 144 -0.87 -7.91 2.59
C LEU A 144 -0.71 -9.06 3.59
N GLY A 145 -1.17 -10.24 3.20
CA GLY A 145 -1.00 -11.46 3.99
C GLY A 145 0.44 -12.01 3.92
N PRO A 146 0.73 -13.08 4.67
CA PRO A 146 2.04 -13.73 4.58
C PRO A 146 2.25 -14.33 3.19
N LEU A 147 3.40 -14.01 2.60
CA LEU A 147 3.87 -14.64 1.36
C LEU A 147 4.84 -15.78 1.67
N PRO A 148 4.96 -16.77 0.78
CA PRO A 148 5.91 -17.86 0.97
C PRO A 148 7.35 -17.33 0.97
N GLU A 149 8.26 -18.01 1.67
CA GLU A 149 9.66 -17.59 1.84
C GLU A 149 10.38 -17.40 0.50
N ASP A 150 10.06 -18.20 -0.51
CA ASP A 150 10.64 -18.10 -1.85
C ASP A 150 10.13 -16.91 -2.67
N ALA A 151 9.20 -16.12 -2.12
CA ALA A 151 8.81 -14.83 -2.68
C ALA A 151 9.79 -13.71 -2.33
N LEU A 152 10.64 -13.88 -1.32
CA LEU A 152 11.69 -12.92 -0.97
C LEU A 152 12.70 -12.80 -2.10
N HIS A 153 13.07 -11.57 -2.45
CA HIS A 153 14.23 -11.35 -3.30
C HIS A 153 15.53 -11.35 -2.49
N ASP A 154 16.65 -11.43 -3.21
CA ASP A 154 18.03 -11.45 -2.69
C ASP A 154 18.36 -10.29 -1.72
N TYR A 155 17.80 -9.10 -1.98
CA TYR A 155 17.92 -7.93 -1.09
C TYR A 155 16.73 -7.75 -0.10
N GLY A 156 15.76 -8.65 -0.09
CA GLY A 156 14.48 -8.46 0.62
C GLY A 156 14.59 -8.39 2.14
N PRO A 157 15.46 -9.21 2.79
CA PRO A 157 15.64 -9.20 4.24
C PRO A 157 16.28 -7.93 4.84
N ILE A 158 16.32 -6.81 4.12
CA ILE A 158 16.76 -5.51 4.64
C ILE A 158 15.71 -4.94 5.60
N HIS A 159 14.43 -5.10 5.29
CA HIS A 159 13.37 -4.65 6.19
C HIS A 159 13.16 -5.65 7.32
N ILE A 160 13.24 -5.17 8.57
CA ILE A 160 13.03 -5.99 9.77
C ILE A 160 11.54 -6.28 9.94
N ASP A 161 10.72 -5.24 9.78
CA ASP A 161 9.26 -5.32 9.74
C ASP A 161 8.75 -4.62 8.48
N PHE A 162 7.74 -5.20 7.85
CA PHE A 162 7.13 -4.67 6.62
C PHE A 162 5.62 -4.93 6.64
N HIS A 163 4.85 -3.85 6.70
CA HIS A 163 3.39 -3.91 6.69
C HIS A 163 2.83 -3.09 5.53
N GLU A 164 2.02 -3.74 4.71
CA GLU A 164 1.43 -3.11 3.53
C GLU A 164 -0.09 -3.15 3.58
N ILE A 165 -0.71 -1.98 3.41
CA ILE A 165 -2.15 -1.80 3.46
C ILE A 165 -2.60 -1.02 2.23
N VAL A 166 -3.57 -1.56 1.49
CA VAL A 166 -4.24 -0.85 0.40
C VAL A 166 -5.59 -0.35 0.87
N LEU A 167 -5.83 0.94 0.69
CA LEU A 167 -7.08 1.62 1.00
C LEU A 167 -7.76 2.03 -0.30
N ILE A 168 -9.03 1.68 -0.45
CA ILE A 168 -9.85 2.11 -1.58
C ILE A 168 -10.97 2.96 -1.02
N ASP A 169 -11.04 4.22 -1.43
CA ASP A 169 -12.09 5.19 -1.11
C ASP A 169 -12.85 5.54 -2.39
N ARG A 170 -13.96 4.82 -2.62
CA ARG A 170 -14.79 4.99 -3.83
C ARG A 170 -15.47 6.38 -3.89
N PRO A 171 -16.04 6.95 -2.81
CA PRO A 171 -16.59 8.31 -2.82
C PRO A 171 -15.64 9.39 -3.33
N THR A 172 -14.35 9.28 -3.01
CA THR A 172 -13.32 10.24 -3.47
C THR A 172 -12.52 9.74 -4.68
N ALA A 173 -12.88 8.59 -5.24
CA ALA A 173 -12.16 7.91 -6.32
C ALA A 173 -10.64 7.82 -6.07
N THR A 174 -10.26 7.49 -4.83
CA THR A 174 -8.85 7.45 -4.40
C THR A 174 -8.45 6.05 -3.97
N LEU A 175 -7.28 5.59 -4.42
CA LEU A 175 -6.56 4.46 -3.84
C LEU A 175 -5.34 4.99 -3.10
N THR A 176 -5.06 4.46 -1.91
CA THR A 176 -3.81 4.70 -1.18
C THR A 176 -3.12 3.38 -0.88
N LEU A 177 -1.88 3.23 -1.33
CA LEU A 177 -0.96 2.19 -0.89
C LEU A 177 -0.16 2.73 0.28
N LEU A 178 -0.29 2.11 1.45
CA LEU A 178 0.47 2.44 2.66
C LEU A 178 1.49 1.33 2.91
N VAL A 179 2.75 1.70 3.10
CA VAL A 179 3.80 0.81 3.55
C VAL A 179 4.41 1.39 4.82
N ALA A 180 4.36 0.62 5.91
CA ALA A 180 5.06 0.90 7.15
C ALA A 180 6.20 -0.11 7.30
N ALA A 181 7.44 0.40 7.41
CA ALA A 181 8.64 -0.44 7.39
C ALA A 181 9.74 0.05 8.35
N ASP A 182 10.54 -0.91 8.79
CA ASP A 182 11.72 -0.74 9.65
C ASP A 182 12.97 -1.22 8.91
N ASP A 183 14.01 -0.38 8.86
CA ASP A 183 15.32 -0.67 8.22
C ASP A 183 16.44 -0.99 9.25
#